data_AF-A0A6H1ZFE6-F1
#
_entry.id   AF-A0A6H1ZFE6-F1
#
_cell.length_a   1.000
_cell.length_b   1.000
_cell.length_c   1.000
_cell.angle_alpha   90.00
_cell.angle_beta   90.00
_cell.angle_gamma   90.00
#
_symmetry.space_group_name_H-M   'P 1'
#
loop_
_entity.id
_entity.type
_entity.pdbx_description
1 polymer ?
#
loop_
_entity_poly.entity_id
_entity_poly.type
_entity_poly.pdbx_seq_one_letter_code
_entity_poly.pdbx_strand_id
1 'polypeptide(L)'
;MSYETPAIEMSKDNLIRVFHPRILTPSTYLTATVAATGTTLTVASNDGFADKDLVLLEGFNNPLAEIKQLSAGPTLGTSLTIAGVSFAHPLNIGVYRLPFNQVEISGTNTSGGTKTVIATVDINPTSPYTEYLNTGTTYTYYYVRFYNSLATAPYYGAYSDEVAATDLAINSIGAIRRMAFNNLGVKYDGFFTPDWVYDQFFQCEVDVLKAKESWGQMVTYDASLGTVSTGMPSVALPSDIDTIKTNRGVLGIRIANGENLRFIDWKQYQQEMDGVSYTTLATVGSVLDTTLVLTDSADFDDSGNVNIDETEYSYTTNTRSTNTLSGLDALTAEVAAGSHVWQGATFGEPSMYSINNGYVYFDVPVDADLVDRTIWCDYFKTAVRPNSDGDTISFNDPVMYVKYLEMAIKKRKGNGVIKMDDDSYVKFEACKKQLALRDKSPYTSRIIPVVPDNGSYY
;
A
#
# COMPACT_ATOMS: atom_id res chain seq x y z
N MET A 1 -2.48 -14.31 11.89
CA MET A 1 -1.89 -14.67 10.59
C MET A 1 -2.62 -13.89 9.53
N SER A 2 -1.95 -12.96 8.84
CA SER A 2 -2.53 -12.32 7.66
C SER A 2 -2.51 -13.34 6.53
N TYR A 3 -3.68 -13.77 6.09
CA TYR A 3 -3.79 -14.66 4.93
C TYR A 3 -3.42 -13.92 3.66
N GLU A 4 -2.92 -14.64 2.66
CA GLU A 4 -2.61 -14.09 1.35
C GLU A 4 -3.86 -13.46 0.72
N THR A 5 -3.71 -12.24 0.22
CA THR A 5 -4.74 -11.55 -0.56
C THR A 5 -4.90 -12.27 -1.90
N PRO A 6 -6.11 -12.69 -2.30
CA PRO A 6 -6.29 -13.34 -3.60
C PRO A 6 -5.95 -12.40 -4.75
N ALA A 7 -5.53 -13.00 -5.86
CA ALA A 7 -5.25 -12.28 -7.11
C ALA A 7 -6.19 -12.75 -8.23
N ILE A 8 -6.64 -11.80 -9.05
CA ILE A 8 -7.42 -12.06 -10.26
C ILE A 8 -6.45 -12.05 -11.44
N GLU A 9 -6.46 -13.10 -12.27
CA GLU A 9 -5.65 -13.13 -13.49
C GLU A 9 -6.28 -12.31 -14.62
N MET A 10 -7.60 -12.41 -14.76
CA MET A 10 -8.33 -11.86 -15.89
C MET A 10 -9.82 -11.78 -15.59
N SER A 11 -10.43 -10.67 -15.96
CA SER A 11 -11.87 -10.56 -16.24
C SER A 11 -12.01 -10.20 -17.71
N LYS A 12 -12.39 -11.14 -18.57
CA LYS A 12 -12.73 -10.83 -19.97
C LYS A 12 -13.97 -11.58 -20.35
N ASP A 13 -14.86 -10.93 -21.10
CA ASP A 13 -16.13 -11.52 -21.53
C ASP A 13 -16.92 -12.07 -20.32
N ASN A 14 -16.81 -11.36 -19.18
CA ASN A 14 -17.34 -11.74 -17.87
C ASN A 14 -16.78 -13.03 -17.24
N LEU A 15 -15.73 -13.63 -17.80
CA LEU A 15 -15.02 -14.74 -17.19
C LEU A 15 -13.95 -14.22 -16.22
N ILE A 16 -14.15 -14.46 -14.93
CA ILE A 16 -13.25 -14.10 -13.83
C ILE A 16 -12.43 -15.33 -13.46
N ARG A 17 -11.11 -15.21 -13.52
CA ARG A 17 -10.16 -16.25 -13.11
C ARG A 17 -9.41 -15.84 -11.85
N VAL A 18 -9.48 -16.69 -10.83
CA VAL A 18 -8.88 -16.42 -9.52
C VAL A 18 -7.79 -17.43 -9.23
N PHE A 19 -6.61 -16.92 -8.85
CA PHE A 19 -5.50 -17.75 -8.39
C PHE A 19 -5.84 -18.44 -7.08
N HIS A 20 -5.42 -19.70 -6.94
CA HIS A 20 -5.56 -20.41 -5.68
C HIS A 20 -4.63 -19.85 -4.60
N PRO A 21 -4.97 -20.04 -3.30
CA PRO A 21 -4.06 -19.70 -2.21
C PRO A 21 -2.72 -20.42 -2.39
N ARG A 22 -1.60 -19.75 -2.13
CA ARG A 22 -0.29 -20.40 -2.22
C ARG A 22 -0.10 -21.35 -1.05
N ILE A 23 0.10 -22.62 -1.38
CA ILE A 23 0.41 -23.65 -0.40
C ILE A 23 1.56 -24.48 -0.94
N LEU A 24 2.75 -24.20 -0.40
CA LEU A 24 4.00 -24.73 -0.93
C LEU A 24 4.37 -26.07 -0.27
N THR A 25 3.93 -26.30 0.97
CA THR A 25 4.33 -27.47 1.76
C THR A 25 3.11 -28.25 2.25
N PRO A 26 3.08 -29.58 2.04
CA PRO A 26 2.05 -30.42 2.63
C PRO A 26 2.18 -30.39 4.16
N SER A 27 1.03 -30.41 4.84
CA SER A 27 0.97 -30.45 6.31
C SER A 27 1.30 -31.86 6.82
N THR A 28 0.99 -32.89 6.04
CA THR A 28 1.28 -34.29 6.33
C THR A 28 1.22 -35.11 5.03
N TYR A 29 1.46 -36.42 5.11
CA TYR A 29 1.38 -37.33 3.96
C TYR A 29 0.50 -38.53 4.28
N LEU A 30 -0.19 -39.08 3.27
CA LEU A 30 -0.91 -40.35 3.43
C LEU A 30 0.07 -41.50 3.69
N THR A 31 -0.21 -42.31 4.71
CA THR A 31 0.55 -43.54 5.02
C THR A 31 -0.14 -44.81 4.53
N ALA A 32 -1.38 -44.69 4.03
CA ALA A 32 -2.12 -45.76 3.38
C ALA A 32 -2.92 -45.22 2.19
N THR A 33 -3.14 -46.07 1.18
CA THR A 33 -4.02 -45.76 0.05
C THR A 33 -5.46 -45.58 0.54
N VAL A 34 -6.13 -44.55 0.04
CA VAL A 34 -7.54 -44.29 0.29
C VAL A 34 -8.32 -44.66 -0.97
N ALA A 35 -9.22 -45.63 -0.85
CA ALA A 35 -10.09 -45.99 -1.97
C ALA A 35 -11.12 -44.89 -2.23
N ALA A 36 -11.66 -44.82 -3.45
CA ALA A 36 -12.82 -43.99 -3.75
C ALA A 36 -13.95 -44.30 -2.76
N THR A 37 -14.71 -43.28 -2.37
CA THR A 37 -15.71 -43.27 -1.28
C THR A 37 -15.14 -43.44 0.14
N GLY A 38 -13.82 -43.61 0.29
CA GLY A 38 -13.16 -43.70 1.59
C GLY A 38 -13.38 -42.44 2.44
N THR A 39 -13.68 -42.64 3.72
CA THR A 39 -14.02 -41.57 4.68
C THR A 39 -12.94 -41.33 5.73
N THR A 40 -11.83 -42.05 5.64
CA THR A 40 -10.73 -41.97 6.60
C THR A 40 -9.41 -41.86 5.87
N LEU A 41 -8.63 -40.83 6.19
CA LEU A 41 -7.27 -40.65 5.74
C LEU A 41 -6.34 -41.14 6.85
N THR A 42 -5.47 -42.11 6.54
CA THR A 42 -4.36 -42.46 7.44
C THR A 42 -3.15 -41.63 7.05
N VAL A 43 -2.68 -40.76 7.94
CA VAL A 43 -1.62 -39.77 7.71
C VAL A 43 -0.38 -40.03 8.58
N ALA A 44 0.75 -39.39 8.28
CA ALA A 44 1.98 -39.53 9.06
C ALA A 44 1.88 -38.88 10.45
N SER A 45 1.28 -37.69 10.50
CA SER A 45 0.87 -36.99 11.73
C SER A 45 -0.43 -36.24 11.47
N ASN A 46 -1.29 -36.17 12.47
CA ASN A 46 -2.49 -35.33 12.49
C ASN A 46 -2.33 -34.06 13.34
N ASP A 47 -1.10 -33.76 13.79
CA ASP A 47 -0.80 -32.54 14.54
C ASP A 47 -1.13 -31.30 13.72
N GLY A 48 -1.77 -30.32 14.36
CA GLY A 48 -2.13 -29.04 13.73
C GLY A 48 -3.40 -29.07 12.89
N PHE A 49 -4.10 -30.22 12.80
CA PHE A 49 -5.47 -30.31 12.31
C PHE A 49 -6.47 -30.20 13.46
N ALA A 50 -7.60 -29.56 13.21
CA ALA A 50 -8.70 -29.33 14.14
C ALA A 50 -10.02 -29.76 13.52
N ASP A 51 -11.08 -29.84 14.34
CA ASP A 51 -12.43 -30.07 13.82
C ASP A 51 -12.78 -29.03 12.75
N LYS A 52 -13.48 -29.46 11.70
CA LYS A 52 -13.93 -28.63 10.57
C LYS A 52 -12.84 -28.00 9.71
N ASP A 53 -11.56 -28.33 9.93
CA ASP A 53 -10.51 -27.94 8.99
C ASP A 53 -10.75 -28.52 7.60
N LEU A 54 -10.31 -27.78 6.59
CA LEU A 54 -10.33 -28.22 5.21
C LEU A 54 -8.98 -28.85 4.86
N VAL A 55 -9.04 -29.95 4.13
CA VAL A 55 -7.86 -30.66 3.63
C VAL A 55 -7.91 -30.73 2.11
N LEU A 56 -6.79 -30.41 1.48
CA LEU A 56 -6.56 -30.61 0.05
C LEU A 56 -5.68 -31.84 -0.13
N LEU A 57 -6.12 -32.77 -0.98
CA LEU A 57 -5.38 -33.97 -1.36
C LEU A 57 -4.65 -33.71 -2.69
N GLU A 58 -3.40 -34.17 -2.78
CA GLU A 58 -2.52 -34.11 -3.98
C GLU A 58 -2.06 -32.71 -4.45
N GLY A 59 -2.63 -31.64 -3.89
CA GLY A 59 -2.28 -30.26 -4.23
C GLY A 59 -3.10 -29.70 -5.39
N PHE A 60 -3.01 -28.38 -5.61
CA PHE A 60 -3.74 -27.71 -6.69
C PHE A 60 -3.24 -28.10 -8.08
N ASN A 61 -4.10 -27.94 -9.09
CA ASN A 61 -3.79 -28.23 -10.50
C ASN A 61 -3.44 -29.71 -10.75
N ASN A 62 -4.07 -30.61 -10.02
CA ASN A 62 -3.99 -32.05 -10.25
C ASN A 62 -5.41 -32.59 -10.53
N PRO A 63 -5.62 -33.38 -11.60
CA PRO A 63 -6.95 -33.89 -11.97
C PRO A 63 -7.62 -34.76 -10.91
N LEU A 64 -6.86 -35.34 -9.98
CA LEU A 64 -7.38 -36.15 -8.86
C LEU A 64 -7.51 -35.35 -7.57
N ALA A 65 -7.13 -34.07 -7.54
CA ALA A 65 -7.16 -33.28 -6.32
C ALA A 65 -8.58 -33.09 -5.80
N GLU A 66 -8.74 -33.21 -4.48
CA GLU A 66 -10.02 -33.02 -3.81
C GLU A 66 -9.86 -32.17 -2.55
N ILE A 67 -10.80 -31.27 -2.31
CA ILE A 67 -10.94 -30.54 -1.05
C ILE A 67 -12.02 -31.24 -0.23
N LYS A 68 -11.70 -31.62 1.01
CA LYS A 68 -12.63 -32.27 1.93
C LYS A 68 -12.58 -31.59 3.29
N GLN A 69 -13.69 -31.63 4.00
CA GLN A 69 -13.76 -31.14 5.38
C GLN A 69 -13.57 -32.29 6.36
N LEU A 70 -12.82 -32.05 7.42
CA LEU A 70 -12.78 -32.95 8.58
C LEU A 70 -14.15 -32.99 9.25
N SER A 71 -14.68 -34.19 9.49
CA SER A 71 -16.00 -34.37 10.10
C SER A 71 -15.97 -34.24 11.62
N ALA A 72 -14.82 -34.49 12.23
CA ALA A 72 -14.54 -34.33 13.65
C ALA A 72 -13.06 -33.95 13.86
N GLY A 73 -12.75 -33.37 15.02
CA GLY A 73 -11.37 -33.10 15.42
C GLY A 73 -10.57 -34.39 15.59
N PRO A 74 -9.30 -34.44 15.14
CA PRO A 74 -8.47 -35.61 15.34
C PRO A 74 -8.25 -35.92 16.82
N THR A 75 -8.30 -37.20 17.16
CA THR A 75 -7.75 -37.71 18.43
C THR A 75 -6.29 -38.12 18.22
N LEU A 76 -5.51 -38.25 19.30
CA LEU A 76 -4.10 -38.67 19.21
C LEU A 76 -3.93 -39.87 18.26
N GLY A 77 -3.01 -39.78 17.30
CA GLY A 77 -2.71 -40.85 16.37
C GLY A 77 -2.47 -40.36 14.94
N THR A 78 -2.96 -41.13 13.97
CA THR A 78 -2.66 -40.94 12.54
C THR A 78 -3.91 -40.87 11.66
N SER A 79 -5.11 -40.79 12.26
CA SER A 79 -6.37 -40.85 11.51
C SER A 79 -7.03 -39.49 11.40
N LEU A 80 -7.48 -39.14 10.21
CA LEU A 80 -8.34 -37.99 9.92
C LEU A 80 -9.65 -38.48 9.27
N THR A 81 -10.79 -38.12 9.85
CA THR A 81 -12.11 -38.51 9.30
C THR A 81 -12.66 -37.39 8.44
N ILE A 82 -13.07 -37.72 7.22
CA ILE A 82 -13.58 -36.79 6.20
C ILE A 82 -14.90 -37.28 5.59
N ALA A 83 -15.57 -36.42 4.83
CA ALA A 83 -16.54 -36.87 3.84
C ALA A 83 -15.86 -37.75 2.77
N GLY A 84 -16.62 -38.68 2.17
CA GLY A 84 -16.09 -39.62 1.18
C GLY A 84 -15.35 -38.93 0.03
N VAL A 85 -14.16 -39.43 -0.32
CA VAL A 85 -13.42 -39.01 -1.53
C VAL A 85 -14.09 -39.55 -2.79
N SER A 86 -13.99 -38.82 -3.90
CA SER A 86 -14.53 -39.24 -5.20
C SER A 86 -13.52 -40.11 -5.94
N PHE A 87 -12.23 -39.87 -5.73
CA PHE A 87 -11.12 -40.57 -6.37
C PHE A 87 -10.36 -41.43 -5.37
N ALA A 88 -9.64 -42.43 -5.90
CA ALA A 88 -8.70 -43.19 -5.09
C ALA A 88 -7.38 -42.43 -5.02
N HIS A 89 -6.83 -42.29 -3.81
CA HIS A 89 -5.58 -41.60 -3.56
C HIS A 89 -4.50 -42.58 -3.10
N PRO A 90 -3.34 -42.66 -3.78
CA PRO A 90 -2.27 -43.58 -3.41
C PRO A 90 -1.60 -43.16 -2.09
N LEU A 91 -0.85 -44.08 -1.48
CA LEU A 91 0.02 -43.72 -0.35
C LEU A 91 1.05 -42.65 -0.75
N ASN A 92 1.56 -41.94 0.25
CA ASN A 92 2.63 -40.93 0.14
C ASN A 92 2.28 -39.69 -0.70
N ILE A 93 0.99 -39.39 -0.90
CA ILE A 93 0.57 -38.07 -1.42
C ILE A 93 0.55 -37.03 -0.31
N GLY A 94 0.73 -35.77 -0.68
CA GLY A 94 0.62 -34.64 0.23
C GLY A 94 -0.83 -34.37 0.65
N VAL A 95 -1.01 -34.08 1.93
CA VAL A 95 -2.26 -33.59 2.52
C VAL A 95 -2.00 -32.19 3.06
N TYR A 96 -2.71 -31.20 2.53
CA TYR A 96 -2.50 -29.80 2.82
C TYR A 96 -3.67 -29.26 3.63
N ARG A 97 -3.40 -28.50 4.70
CA ARG A 97 -4.45 -27.77 5.42
C ARG A 97 -4.82 -26.50 4.65
N LEU A 98 -6.11 -26.30 4.43
CA LEU A 98 -6.67 -25.14 3.73
C LEU A 98 -7.43 -24.23 4.69
N PRO A 99 -7.21 -22.89 4.64
CA PRO A 99 -8.04 -21.96 5.39
C PRO A 99 -9.42 -21.73 4.73
N PHE A 100 -9.53 -21.82 3.41
CA PHE A 100 -10.74 -21.41 2.68
C PHE A 100 -11.24 -22.51 1.75
N ASN A 101 -12.56 -22.61 1.56
CA ASN A 101 -13.19 -23.51 0.57
C ASN A 101 -13.78 -22.77 -0.62
N GLN A 102 -14.00 -21.46 -0.51
CA GLN A 102 -14.69 -20.66 -1.52
C GLN A 102 -13.92 -19.38 -1.86
N VAL A 103 -14.24 -18.85 -3.03
CA VAL A 103 -13.95 -17.49 -3.44
C VAL A 103 -15.26 -16.71 -3.48
N GLU A 104 -15.33 -15.58 -2.78
CA GLU A 104 -16.39 -14.60 -2.95
C GLU A 104 -15.98 -13.59 -4.00
N ILE A 105 -16.85 -13.34 -4.97
CA ILE A 105 -16.66 -12.42 -6.07
C ILE A 105 -17.64 -11.26 -5.88
N SER A 106 -17.11 -10.05 -5.93
CA SER A 106 -17.87 -8.82 -5.72
C SER A 106 -17.58 -7.81 -6.83
N GLY A 107 -18.47 -6.84 -7.03
CA GLY A 107 -18.29 -5.78 -8.02
C GLY A 107 -18.75 -4.40 -7.55
N THR A 108 -18.26 -3.37 -8.25
CA THR A 108 -18.64 -1.96 -8.08
C THR A 108 -18.50 -1.22 -9.41
N ASN A 109 -19.25 -0.13 -9.59
CA ASN A 109 -19.17 0.73 -10.76
C ASN A 109 -18.19 1.90 -10.60
N THR A 110 -17.72 2.15 -9.37
CA THR A 110 -16.72 3.17 -9.05
C THR A 110 -15.49 2.52 -8.44
N SER A 111 -14.31 2.96 -8.88
CA SER A 111 -13.03 2.55 -8.29
C SER A 111 -13.03 2.82 -6.78
N GLY A 112 -12.57 1.84 -6.00
CA GLY A 112 -12.62 1.87 -4.53
C GLY A 112 -14.03 1.88 -3.90
N GLY A 113 -15.09 1.80 -4.71
CA GLY A 113 -16.47 1.92 -4.24
C GLY A 113 -16.98 0.75 -3.39
N THR A 114 -18.22 0.90 -2.91
CA THR A 114 -18.93 -0.12 -2.13
C THR A 114 -19.13 -1.40 -2.95
N LYS A 115 -18.60 -2.51 -2.43
CA LYS A 115 -18.60 -3.81 -3.09
C LYS A 115 -19.95 -4.51 -2.92
N THR A 116 -20.55 -4.94 -4.01
CA THR A 116 -21.75 -5.80 -4.02
C THR A 116 -21.35 -7.22 -4.36
N VAL A 117 -21.73 -8.19 -3.52
CA VAL A 117 -21.44 -9.61 -3.78
C VAL A 117 -22.23 -10.08 -5.01
N ILE A 118 -21.51 -10.70 -5.95
CA ILE A 118 -22.06 -11.27 -7.18
C ILE A 118 -22.29 -12.77 -6.98
N ALA A 119 -21.27 -13.46 -6.47
CA ALA A 119 -21.28 -14.90 -6.29
C ALA A 119 -20.30 -15.37 -5.21
N THR A 120 -20.56 -16.57 -4.71
CA THR A 120 -19.58 -17.39 -3.99
C THR A 120 -19.38 -18.68 -4.77
N VAL A 121 -18.14 -19.04 -5.04
CA VAL A 121 -17.78 -20.17 -5.90
C VAL A 121 -16.82 -21.07 -5.15
N ASP A 122 -17.09 -22.37 -5.14
CA ASP A 122 -16.19 -23.36 -4.54
C ASP A 122 -14.84 -23.35 -5.28
N ILE A 123 -13.75 -23.42 -4.52
CA ILE A 123 -12.41 -23.51 -5.08
C ILE A 123 -12.31 -24.81 -5.87
N ASN A 124 -11.92 -24.72 -7.14
CA ASN A 124 -11.73 -25.90 -7.99
C ASN A 124 -10.30 -26.42 -7.91
N PRO A 125 -10.00 -27.50 -7.16
CA PRO A 125 -8.63 -27.93 -6.95
C PRO A 125 -7.96 -28.54 -8.21
N THR A 126 -8.76 -28.94 -9.20
CA THR A 126 -8.28 -29.67 -10.39
C THR A 126 -7.71 -28.78 -11.49
N SER A 127 -7.97 -27.48 -11.40
CA SER A 127 -7.56 -26.47 -12.37
C SER A 127 -6.41 -25.62 -11.79
N PRO A 128 -5.64 -24.88 -12.61
CA PRO A 128 -4.76 -23.84 -12.08
C PRO A 128 -5.53 -22.64 -11.49
N TYR A 129 -6.82 -22.48 -11.82
CA TYR A 129 -7.66 -21.37 -11.38
C TYR A 129 -9.06 -21.82 -10.98
N THR A 130 -9.67 -21.06 -10.08
CA THR A 130 -11.11 -21.08 -9.89
C THR A 130 -11.72 -20.08 -10.88
N GLU A 131 -12.58 -20.57 -11.76
CA GLU A 131 -13.20 -19.78 -12.83
C GLU A 131 -14.66 -19.51 -12.53
N TYR A 132 -15.13 -18.30 -12.84
CA TYR A 132 -16.53 -17.91 -12.74
C TYR A 132 -16.94 -17.06 -13.92
N LEU A 133 -18.01 -17.47 -14.61
CA LEU A 133 -18.63 -16.67 -15.67
C LEU A 133 -19.77 -15.84 -15.06
N ASN A 134 -19.60 -14.52 -14.97
CA ASN A 134 -20.65 -13.63 -14.51
C ASN A 134 -21.73 -13.47 -15.60
N THR A 135 -22.88 -14.13 -15.40
CA THR A 135 -24.06 -14.00 -16.28
C THR A 135 -25.09 -13.00 -15.76
N GLY A 136 -24.82 -12.36 -14.60
CA GLY A 136 -25.73 -11.45 -13.93
C GLY A 136 -25.41 -9.98 -14.21
N THR A 137 -25.62 -9.14 -13.20
CA THR A 137 -25.24 -7.72 -13.27
C THR A 137 -23.74 -7.59 -13.49
N THR A 138 -23.38 -6.88 -14.55
CA THR A 138 -22.01 -6.51 -14.82
C THR A 138 -21.64 -5.26 -14.01
N TYR A 139 -20.42 -5.25 -13.51
CA TYR A 139 -19.85 -4.12 -12.80
C TYR A 139 -18.66 -3.59 -13.58
N THR A 140 -18.25 -2.35 -13.35
CA THR A 140 -17.04 -1.79 -13.98
C THR A 140 -15.76 -2.40 -13.41
N TYR A 141 -15.77 -2.75 -12.12
CA TYR A 141 -14.65 -3.34 -11.41
C TYR A 141 -15.09 -4.58 -10.64
N TYR A 142 -14.23 -5.59 -10.61
CA TYR A 142 -14.38 -6.80 -9.84
C TYR A 142 -13.32 -6.88 -8.74
N TYR A 143 -13.73 -7.50 -7.63
CA TYR A 143 -12.92 -7.79 -6.47
C TYR A 143 -13.19 -9.23 -6.08
N VAL A 144 -12.18 -9.90 -5.53
CA VAL A 144 -12.36 -11.25 -4.97
C VAL A 144 -11.80 -11.31 -3.56
N ARG A 145 -12.35 -12.19 -2.73
CA ARG A 145 -11.76 -12.54 -1.43
C ARG A 145 -11.93 -14.02 -1.18
N PHE A 146 -10.99 -14.64 -0.46
CA PHE A 146 -11.20 -16.00 -0.01
C PHE A 146 -12.23 -16.04 1.13
N TYR A 147 -13.04 -17.09 1.14
CA TYR A 147 -14.14 -17.25 2.07
C TYR A 147 -14.18 -18.69 2.58
N ASN A 148 -14.37 -18.85 3.89
CA ASN A 148 -14.66 -20.15 4.48
C ASN A 148 -16.12 -20.19 4.96
N SER A 149 -16.98 -20.86 4.20
CA SER A 149 -18.41 -21.03 4.54
C SER A 149 -18.67 -22.15 5.53
N LEU A 150 -17.67 -23.01 5.78
CA LEU A 150 -17.81 -24.24 6.55
C LEU A 150 -17.24 -24.14 7.98
N ALA A 151 -16.63 -23.00 8.33
CA ALA A 151 -16.18 -22.69 9.68
C ALA A 151 -17.37 -22.41 10.61
N THR A 152 -17.22 -22.71 11.92
CA THR A 152 -18.26 -22.45 12.93
C THR A 152 -18.70 -20.97 12.95
N ALA A 153 -17.74 -20.07 12.70
CA ALA A 153 -18.00 -18.70 12.33
C ALA A 153 -17.37 -18.48 10.94
N PRO A 154 -18.17 -18.20 9.90
CA PRO A 154 -17.64 -17.90 8.59
C PRO A 154 -16.66 -16.74 8.68
N TYR A 155 -15.51 -16.88 8.03
CA TYR A 155 -14.50 -15.84 8.04
C TYR A 155 -14.03 -15.52 6.62
N TYR A 156 -13.60 -14.28 6.46
CA TYR A 156 -13.27 -13.67 5.17
C TYR A 156 -11.80 -13.28 5.14
N GLY A 157 -11.16 -13.53 4.00
CA GLY A 157 -9.87 -12.92 3.67
C GLY A 157 -10.02 -11.44 3.30
N ALA A 158 -8.88 -10.78 3.12
CA ALA A 158 -8.85 -9.44 2.52
C ALA A 158 -9.33 -9.49 1.06
N TYR A 159 -9.88 -8.36 0.59
CA TYR A 159 -10.19 -8.21 -0.84
C TYR A 159 -8.90 -8.10 -1.65
N SER A 160 -8.94 -8.64 -2.86
CA SER A 160 -7.97 -8.37 -3.92
C SER A 160 -7.93 -6.89 -4.26
N ASP A 161 -6.90 -6.49 -4.99
CA ASP A 161 -6.92 -5.24 -5.75
C ASP A 161 -8.03 -5.27 -6.80
N GLU A 162 -8.45 -4.09 -7.23
CA GLU A 162 -9.54 -3.96 -8.18
C GLU A 162 -9.08 -4.32 -9.60
N VAL A 163 -9.89 -5.08 -10.31
CA VAL A 163 -9.64 -5.40 -11.72
C VAL A 163 -10.82 -4.94 -12.55
N ALA A 164 -10.55 -4.16 -13.59
CA ALA A 164 -11.58 -3.71 -14.51
C ALA A 164 -12.28 -4.91 -15.18
N ALA A 165 -13.58 -4.80 -15.39
CA ALA A 165 -14.38 -5.82 -16.06
C ALA A 165 -14.11 -5.91 -17.57
N THR A 166 -13.60 -4.82 -18.15
CA THR A 166 -13.06 -4.78 -19.51
C THR A 166 -11.68 -5.41 -19.56
N ASP A 167 -11.17 -5.69 -20.77
CA ASP A 167 -9.79 -6.19 -20.91
C ASP A 167 -8.81 -5.25 -20.19
N LEU A 168 -7.72 -5.84 -19.73
CA LEU A 168 -6.68 -5.15 -18.99
C LEU A 168 -6.17 -3.95 -19.80
N ALA A 169 -6.12 -2.77 -19.19
CA ALA A 169 -5.61 -1.57 -19.84
C ALA A 169 -4.19 -1.83 -20.36
N ILE A 170 -3.81 -1.25 -21.51
CA ILE A 170 -2.51 -1.54 -22.15
C ILE A 170 -1.30 -1.20 -21.25
N ASN A 171 -1.49 -0.30 -20.30
CA ASN A 171 -0.51 0.11 -19.30
C ASN A 171 -0.59 -0.69 -17.98
N SER A 172 -1.47 -1.68 -17.89
CA SER A 172 -1.52 -2.57 -16.72
C SER A 172 -0.44 -3.64 -16.80
N ILE A 173 0.01 -4.09 -15.63
CA ILE A 173 1.01 -5.14 -15.46
C ILE A 173 0.57 -6.42 -16.17
N GLY A 174 -0.69 -6.84 -16.00
CA GLY A 174 -1.19 -8.08 -16.57
C GLY A 174 -1.28 -8.05 -18.11
N ALA A 175 -1.59 -6.90 -18.72
CA ALA A 175 -1.60 -6.75 -20.18
C ALA A 175 -0.18 -6.86 -20.76
N ILE A 176 0.77 -6.17 -20.15
CA ILE A 176 2.19 -6.16 -20.56
C ILE A 176 2.81 -7.55 -20.40
N ARG A 177 2.58 -8.19 -19.25
CA ARG A 177 2.98 -9.59 -19.00
C ARG A 177 2.44 -10.50 -20.08
N ARG A 178 1.14 -10.40 -20.41
CA ARG A 178 0.50 -11.25 -21.43
C ARG A 178 1.18 -11.09 -22.79
N MET A 179 1.48 -9.86 -23.20
CA MET A 179 2.20 -9.61 -24.45
C MET A 179 3.58 -10.26 -24.45
N ALA A 180 4.39 -10.06 -23.40
CA ALA A 180 5.73 -10.63 -23.30
C ALA A 180 5.70 -12.18 -23.26
N PHE A 181 4.74 -12.75 -22.52
CA PHE A 181 4.58 -14.19 -22.38
C PHE A 181 4.19 -14.84 -23.70
N ASN A 182 3.23 -14.25 -24.41
CA ASN A 182 2.79 -14.72 -25.72
C ASN A 182 3.91 -14.63 -26.77
N ASN A 183 4.69 -13.55 -26.77
CA ASN A 183 5.82 -13.39 -27.70
C ASN A 183 6.89 -14.48 -27.53
N LEU A 184 7.05 -15.02 -26.33
CA LEU A 184 8.04 -16.05 -26.00
C LEU A 184 7.46 -17.45 -25.83
N GLY A 185 6.14 -17.61 -25.98
CA GLY A 185 5.45 -18.88 -25.73
C GLY A 185 5.64 -19.42 -24.30
N VAL A 186 5.68 -18.53 -23.31
CA VAL A 186 5.80 -18.91 -21.89
C VAL A 186 4.48 -18.68 -21.14
N LYS A 187 4.36 -19.35 -19.99
CA LYS A 187 3.22 -19.26 -19.08
C LYS A 187 3.72 -19.25 -17.65
N TYR A 188 2.84 -18.92 -16.71
CA TYR A 188 3.15 -19.13 -15.30
C TYR A 188 3.39 -20.62 -15.02
N ASP A 189 4.44 -20.87 -14.25
CA ASP A 189 4.85 -22.20 -13.79
C ASP A 189 5.71 -22.04 -12.51
N GLY A 190 6.29 -23.13 -12.02
CA GLY A 190 7.17 -23.08 -10.84
C GLY A 190 8.47 -22.27 -11.07
N PHE A 191 8.77 -21.91 -12.31
CA PHE A 191 9.97 -21.15 -12.68
C PHE A 191 9.67 -19.66 -12.86
N PHE A 192 8.51 -19.32 -13.45
CA PHE A 192 8.00 -17.96 -13.60
C PHE A 192 6.79 -17.80 -12.68
N THR A 193 7.04 -17.38 -11.44
CA THR A 193 5.97 -17.08 -10.48
C THR A 193 5.48 -15.64 -10.66
N PRO A 194 4.23 -15.32 -10.23
CA PRO A 194 3.72 -13.94 -10.25
C PRO A 194 4.64 -12.95 -9.53
N ASP A 195 5.12 -13.30 -8.33
CA ASP A 195 6.04 -12.44 -7.57
C ASP A 195 7.30 -12.09 -8.34
N TRP A 196 7.89 -13.08 -9.01
CA TRP A 196 9.09 -12.82 -9.79
C TRP A 196 8.81 -11.86 -10.95
N VAL A 197 7.66 -11.99 -11.61
CA VAL A 197 7.26 -11.06 -12.67
C VAL A 197 7.10 -9.66 -12.09
N TYR A 198 6.39 -9.51 -10.98
CA TYR A 198 6.22 -8.21 -10.31
C TYR A 198 7.56 -7.59 -9.88
N ASP A 199 8.50 -8.42 -9.40
CA ASP A 199 9.87 -7.98 -9.13
C ASP A 199 10.56 -7.47 -10.40
N GLN A 200 10.35 -8.12 -11.56
CA GLN A 200 10.95 -7.65 -12.81
C GLN A 200 10.39 -6.29 -13.27
N PHE A 201 9.09 -6.03 -13.06
CA PHE A 201 8.53 -4.71 -13.32
C PHE A 201 9.16 -3.65 -12.43
N PHE A 202 9.25 -3.91 -11.13
CA PHE A 202 9.93 -3.00 -10.20
C PHE A 202 11.39 -2.75 -10.58
N GLN A 203 12.14 -3.79 -10.96
CA GLN A 203 13.53 -3.64 -11.43
C GLN A 203 13.64 -2.87 -12.73
N CYS A 204 12.67 -3.00 -13.65
CA CYS A 204 12.59 -2.17 -14.85
C CYS A 204 12.44 -0.69 -14.48
N GLU A 205 11.53 -0.36 -13.57
CA GLU A 205 11.31 1.02 -13.14
C GLU A 205 12.55 1.60 -12.46
N VAL A 206 13.20 0.83 -11.59
CA VAL A 206 14.45 1.24 -10.94
C VAL A 206 15.57 1.47 -11.96
N ASP A 207 15.67 0.66 -13.01
CA ASP A 207 16.67 0.87 -14.08
C ASP A 207 16.39 2.13 -14.90
N VAL A 208 15.11 2.40 -15.20
CA VAL A 208 14.70 3.62 -15.90
C VAL A 208 14.97 4.84 -15.02
N LEU A 209 14.62 4.79 -13.73
CA LEU A 209 14.88 5.87 -12.78
C LEU A 209 16.37 6.22 -12.68
N LYS A 210 17.28 5.27 -12.85
CA LYS A 210 18.73 5.54 -12.89
C LYS A 210 19.19 6.33 -14.11
N ALA A 211 18.43 6.31 -15.21
CA ALA A 211 18.84 6.98 -16.44
C ALA A 211 18.69 8.52 -16.38
N LYS A 212 17.87 9.03 -15.44
CA LYS A 212 17.67 10.47 -15.24
C LYS A 212 17.19 10.74 -13.82
N GLU A 213 17.74 11.75 -13.16
CA GLU A 213 17.39 12.09 -11.76
C GLU A 213 15.97 12.62 -11.60
N SER A 214 15.36 13.16 -12.66
CA SER A 214 14.05 13.81 -12.59
C SER A 214 13.22 13.50 -13.81
N TRP A 215 12.10 12.82 -13.59
CA TRP A 215 11.18 12.40 -14.63
C TRP A 215 9.88 13.18 -14.53
N GLY A 216 9.49 13.88 -15.59
CA GLY A 216 8.24 14.65 -15.62
C GLY A 216 7.00 13.76 -15.39
N GLN A 217 7.04 12.50 -15.85
CA GLN A 217 5.96 11.51 -15.63
C GLN A 217 5.84 11.03 -14.17
N MET A 218 6.89 11.22 -13.37
CA MET A 218 6.88 10.86 -11.94
C MET A 218 6.41 12.02 -11.07
N VAL A 219 6.08 13.18 -11.66
CA VAL A 219 5.62 14.33 -10.89
C VAL A 219 4.14 14.21 -10.56
N THR A 220 3.84 14.38 -9.29
CA THR A 220 2.51 14.71 -8.80
C THR A 220 2.46 16.21 -8.54
N TYR A 221 1.50 16.89 -9.17
CA TYR A 221 1.23 18.32 -8.92
C TYR A 221 0.05 18.45 -7.96
N ASP A 222 0.10 19.48 -7.13
CA ASP A 222 -1.01 19.91 -6.28
C ASP A 222 -1.54 18.78 -5.38
N ALA A 223 -0.64 17.98 -4.82
CA ALA A 223 -1.04 17.02 -3.80
C ALA A 223 -1.31 17.75 -2.49
N SER A 224 -2.46 17.45 -1.89
CA SER A 224 -2.79 17.93 -0.55
C SER A 224 -2.02 17.13 0.50
N LEU A 225 -1.26 17.81 1.35
CA LEU A 225 -0.63 17.21 2.54
C LEU A 225 -1.55 17.25 3.77
N GLY A 226 -2.68 17.96 3.67
CA GLY A 226 -3.61 18.21 4.76
C GLY A 226 -4.01 19.68 4.85
N THR A 227 -4.71 20.01 5.93
CA THR A 227 -5.10 21.38 6.27
C THR A 227 -4.24 21.89 7.41
N VAL A 228 -3.95 23.19 7.38
CA VAL A 228 -3.26 23.89 8.46
C VAL A 228 -4.12 23.91 9.73
N SER A 229 -3.47 23.75 10.88
CA SER A 229 -4.01 24.06 12.19
C SER A 229 -3.07 25.05 12.90
N THR A 230 -3.62 25.86 13.80
CA THR A 230 -2.84 26.87 14.54
C THR A 230 -1.72 26.19 15.32
N GLY A 231 -0.51 26.74 15.23
CA GLY A 231 0.66 26.22 15.95
C GLY A 231 1.18 24.87 15.47
N MET A 232 0.72 24.37 14.31
CA MET A 232 1.19 23.11 13.73
C MET A 232 2.68 23.18 13.35
N PRO A 233 3.57 22.36 13.94
CA PRO A 233 5.00 22.40 13.65
C PRO A 233 5.37 21.73 12.33
N SER A 234 4.58 20.74 11.91
CA SER A 234 4.96 19.85 10.83
C SER A 234 3.79 19.10 10.22
N VAL A 235 3.89 18.75 8.93
CA VAL A 235 2.94 17.91 8.18
C VAL A 235 3.63 16.68 7.59
N ALA A 236 2.93 15.55 7.53
CA ALA A 236 3.47 14.33 6.93
C ALA A 236 3.63 14.46 5.41
N LEU A 237 4.74 13.93 4.89
CA LEU A 237 4.93 13.79 3.45
C LEU A 237 4.09 12.62 2.89
N PRO A 238 3.77 12.63 1.59
CA PRO A 238 3.12 11.51 0.92
C PRO A 238 3.98 10.24 1.04
N SER A 239 3.34 9.08 1.22
CA SER A 239 4.05 7.81 1.40
C SER A 239 4.77 7.31 0.15
N ASP A 240 4.41 7.84 -1.03
CA ASP A 240 4.96 7.51 -2.33
C ASP A 240 6.02 8.53 -2.82
N ILE A 241 6.48 9.47 -1.99
CA ILE A 241 7.54 10.42 -2.36
C ILE A 241 8.90 9.72 -2.57
N ASP A 242 9.70 10.19 -3.54
CA ASP A 242 11.04 9.67 -3.86
C ASP A 242 12.02 9.67 -2.67
N THR A 243 11.94 10.67 -1.80
CA THR A 243 12.81 10.77 -0.63
C THR A 243 12.12 11.43 0.55
N ILE A 244 12.31 10.81 1.72
CA ILE A 244 11.74 11.25 3.00
C ILE A 244 12.74 12.05 3.86
N LYS A 245 13.98 12.22 3.39
CA LYS A 245 15.09 12.81 4.17
C LYS A 245 15.63 14.12 3.61
N THR A 246 15.32 14.43 2.35
CA THR A 246 15.93 15.57 1.65
C THR A 246 14.91 16.23 0.74
N ASN A 247 15.17 17.46 0.32
CA ASN A 247 14.31 18.19 -0.61
C ASN A 247 14.32 17.67 -2.05
N ARG A 248 15.16 16.67 -2.37
CA ARG A 248 15.35 16.23 -3.76
C ARG A 248 14.03 15.79 -4.42
N GLY A 249 13.14 15.19 -3.64
CA GLY A 249 11.84 14.71 -4.11
C GLY A 249 10.78 15.80 -4.18
N VAL A 250 11.01 17.00 -3.65
CA VAL A 250 10.01 18.07 -3.56
C VAL A 250 10.32 19.18 -4.55
N LEU A 251 9.33 19.51 -5.38
CA LEU A 251 9.40 20.60 -6.36
C LEU A 251 8.92 21.92 -5.76
N GLY A 252 7.99 21.87 -4.81
CA GLY A 252 7.54 23.06 -4.08
C GLY A 252 6.45 22.72 -3.07
N ILE A 253 6.45 23.47 -1.97
CA ILE A 253 5.44 23.40 -0.91
C ILE A 253 4.87 24.80 -0.75
N ARG A 254 3.56 24.92 -0.61
CA ARG A 254 2.87 26.20 -0.41
C ARG A 254 1.63 26.01 0.44
N ILE A 255 1.18 27.10 1.06
CA ILE A 255 -0.07 27.13 1.83
C ILE A 255 -1.10 27.92 1.03
N ALA A 256 -2.28 27.34 0.81
CA ALA A 256 -3.30 27.86 -0.09
C ALA A 256 -2.74 28.27 -1.47
N ASN A 257 -2.95 29.53 -1.86
CA ASN A 257 -2.49 30.09 -3.13
C ASN A 257 -1.22 30.94 -2.97
N GLY A 258 -0.50 30.78 -1.86
CA GLY A 258 0.74 31.50 -1.57
C GLY A 258 1.90 31.07 -2.47
N GLU A 259 3.03 31.76 -2.30
CA GLU A 259 4.28 31.41 -2.96
C GLU A 259 4.84 30.09 -2.42
N ASN A 260 5.79 29.49 -3.16
CA ASN A 260 6.47 28.32 -2.64
C ASN A 260 7.37 28.74 -1.47
N LEU A 261 7.26 28.00 -0.37
CA LEU A 261 8.16 28.11 0.77
C LEU A 261 9.60 27.84 0.34
N ARG A 262 10.56 28.46 1.01
CA ARG A 262 11.99 28.25 0.74
C ARG A 262 12.51 27.06 1.55
N PHE A 263 13.12 26.08 0.87
CA PHE A 263 13.78 24.98 1.57
C PHE A 263 15.01 25.47 2.34
N ILE A 264 15.14 25.02 3.60
CA ILE A 264 16.34 25.12 4.43
C ILE A 264 16.77 23.73 4.89
N ASP A 265 18.08 23.52 5.02
CA ASP A 265 18.59 22.25 5.50
C ASP A 265 18.20 22.01 6.98
N TRP A 266 18.24 20.75 7.41
CA TRP A 266 17.82 20.39 8.77
C TRP A 266 18.68 21.06 9.86
N LYS A 267 19.95 21.33 9.56
CA LYS A 267 20.85 21.97 10.51
C LYS A 267 20.51 23.45 10.69
N GLN A 268 20.19 24.14 9.60
CA GLN A 268 19.70 25.51 9.61
C GLN A 268 18.35 25.58 10.32
N TYR A 269 17.44 24.64 10.05
CA TYR A 269 16.18 24.55 10.79
C TYR A 269 16.41 24.44 12.31
N GLN A 270 17.32 23.57 12.75
CA GLN A 270 17.69 23.47 14.17
C GLN A 270 18.29 24.77 14.73
N GLN A 271 18.95 25.59 13.91
CA GLN A 271 19.47 26.89 14.33
C GLN A 271 18.37 27.95 14.44
N GLU A 272 17.39 27.94 13.52
CA GLU A 272 16.23 28.85 13.60
C GLU A 272 15.33 28.50 14.78
N MET A 273 15.22 27.21 15.13
CA MET A 273 14.46 26.71 16.28
C MET A 273 15.26 26.72 17.60
N ASP A 274 16.49 27.26 17.62
CA ASP A 274 17.29 27.33 18.84
C ASP A 274 16.62 28.24 19.87
N GLY A 275 16.48 27.76 21.10
CA GLY A 275 15.74 28.45 22.16
C GLY A 275 14.21 28.37 22.06
N VAL A 276 13.65 27.60 21.12
CA VAL A 276 12.22 27.32 21.04
C VAL A 276 11.92 25.94 21.64
N SER A 277 11.09 25.91 22.68
CA SER A 277 10.60 24.67 23.29
C SER A 277 9.13 24.48 22.93
N TYR A 278 8.74 23.27 22.53
CA TYR A 278 7.33 22.97 22.27
C TYR A 278 6.95 21.54 22.60
N THR A 279 5.67 21.34 22.90
CA THR A 279 5.08 20.05 23.25
C THR A 279 3.59 20.08 22.94
N THR A 280 2.85 19.08 23.40
CA THR A 280 1.38 19.04 23.31
C THR A 280 0.74 18.94 24.68
N LEU A 281 -0.52 19.38 24.78
CA LEU A 281 -1.34 19.14 25.98
C LEU A 281 -1.69 17.66 26.13
N ALA A 282 -1.46 17.10 27.32
CA ALA A 282 -1.81 15.71 27.65
C ALA A 282 -3.29 15.56 27.99
N THR A 283 -3.91 16.61 28.55
CA THR A 283 -5.32 16.64 28.94
C THR A 283 -5.98 17.93 28.44
N VAL A 284 -7.30 17.90 28.28
CA VAL A 284 -8.09 19.10 27.95
C VAL A 284 -7.91 20.14 29.06
N GLY A 285 -7.68 21.40 28.69
CA GLY A 285 -7.70 22.55 29.58
C GLY A 285 -9.05 23.25 29.51
N SER A 286 -9.73 23.38 30.64
CA SER A 286 -11.04 24.03 30.74
C SER A 286 -10.88 25.54 30.94
N VAL A 287 -11.89 26.32 30.54
CA VAL A 287 -11.94 27.76 30.84
C VAL A 287 -11.76 27.99 32.34
N LEU A 288 -10.96 28.98 32.71
CA LEU A 288 -10.54 29.30 34.08
C LEU A 288 -9.55 28.35 34.75
N ASP A 289 -9.08 27.29 34.08
CA ASP A 289 -8.00 26.47 34.62
C ASP A 289 -6.74 27.33 34.78
N THR A 290 -6.04 27.12 35.89
CA THR A 290 -4.77 27.79 36.25
C THR A 290 -3.60 26.82 36.28
N THR A 291 -3.81 25.64 35.69
CA THR A 291 -2.82 24.58 35.56
C THR A 291 -2.97 23.89 34.21
N LEU A 292 -1.87 23.52 33.58
CA LEU A 292 -1.85 22.75 32.33
C LEU A 292 -0.98 21.51 32.51
N VAL A 293 -1.46 20.35 32.04
CA VAL A 293 -0.68 19.11 31.99
C VAL A 293 -0.20 18.90 30.57
N LEU A 294 1.12 18.95 30.39
CA LEU A 294 1.81 18.76 29.13
C LEU A 294 2.21 17.29 28.95
N THR A 295 2.44 16.86 27.71
CA THR A 295 2.99 15.53 27.41
C THR A 295 4.42 15.43 27.94
N ASP A 296 5.22 16.47 27.76
CA ASP A 296 6.58 16.62 28.31
C ASP A 296 6.86 18.12 28.55
N SER A 297 7.38 18.44 29.73
CA SER A 297 7.70 19.82 30.16
C SER A 297 9.19 20.02 30.48
N ALA A 298 10.03 19.01 30.23
CA ALA A 298 11.43 19.00 30.66
C ALA A 298 12.21 20.23 30.14
N ASP A 299 11.96 20.60 28.89
CA ASP A 299 12.65 21.67 28.17
C ASP A 299 12.01 23.06 28.35
N PHE A 300 10.93 23.16 29.15
CA PHE A 300 10.32 24.43 29.50
C PHE A 300 11.03 25.05 30.70
N ASP A 301 11.06 26.39 30.78
CA ASP A 301 11.63 27.10 31.92
C ASP A 301 10.88 26.81 33.24
N ASP A 302 11.46 27.22 34.37
CA ASP A 302 10.80 27.08 35.68
C ASP A 302 9.58 28.00 35.83
N SER A 303 9.58 29.13 35.11
CA SER A 303 8.50 30.13 35.02
C SER A 303 8.64 30.91 33.72
N GLY A 304 7.55 31.40 33.13
CA GLY A 304 7.62 32.18 31.90
C GLY A 304 6.27 32.32 31.21
N ASN A 305 6.30 32.44 29.89
CA ASN A 305 5.11 32.57 29.04
C ASN A 305 5.07 31.39 28.07
N VAL A 306 3.87 30.84 27.83
CA VAL A 306 3.61 29.85 26.79
C VAL A 306 2.52 30.36 25.86
N ASN A 307 2.61 30.02 24.58
CA ASN A 307 1.60 30.33 23.57
C ASN A 307 0.81 29.06 23.22
N ILE A 308 -0.51 29.17 23.23
CA ILE A 308 -1.45 28.14 22.80
C ILE A 308 -2.50 28.79 21.92
N ASP A 309 -2.59 28.35 20.66
CA ASP A 309 -3.48 28.96 19.66
C ASP A 309 -3.33 30.49 19.59
N GLU A 310 -2.08 30.98 19.52
CA GLU A 310 -1.66 32.40 19.57
C GLU A 310 -1.95 33.17 20.87
N THR A 311 -2.63 32.54 21.83
CA THR A 311 -2.89 33.19 23.12
C THR A 311 -1.72 32.92 24.06
N GLU A 312 -1.10 33.99 24.55
CA GLU A 312 -0.03 33.92 25.54
C GLU A 312 -0.59 33.75 26.95
N TYR A 313 -0.06 32.78 27.69
CA TYR A 313 -0.37 32.52 29.09
C TYR A 313 0.90 32.53 29.92
N SER A 314 0.94 33.37 30.96
CA SER A 314 2.05 33.36 31.92
C SER A 314 1.87 32.20 32.90
N TYR A 315 2.96 31.57 33.34
CA TYR A 315 2.97 30.56 34.40
C TYR A 315 4.12 30.81 35.37
N THR A 316 3.94 30.41 36.63
CA THR A 316 4.90 30.70 37.71
C THR A 316 5.68 29.47 38.18
N THR A 317 5.26 28.27 37.79
CA THR A 317 5.95 27.03 38.19
C THR A 317 5.80 25.93 37.15
N ASN A 318 6.92 25.29 36.77
CA ASN A 318 6.96 24.05 35.99
C ASN A 318 7.35 22.85 36.88
N THR A 319 6.41 21.93 37.10
CA THR A 319 6.65 20.69 37.85
C THR A 319 6.98 19.54 36.90
N ARG A 320 8.27 19.39 36.55
CA ARG A 320 8.77 18.40 35.57
C ARG A 320 8.47 16.93 35.91
N SER A 321 8.26 16.60 37.20
CA SER A 321 7.90 15.23 37.60
C SER A 321 6.48 14.82 37.21
N THR A 322 5.59 15.79 36.98
CA THR A 322 4.18 15.58 36.60
C THR A 322 3.83 16.24 35.28
N ASN A 323 4.82 16.83 34.60
CA ASN A 323 4.64 17.65 33.41
C ASN A 323 3.59 18.75 33.55
N THR A 324 3.54 19.42 34.70
CA THR A 324 2.47 20.37 35.01
C THR A 324 2.99 21.80 35.12
N LEU A 325 2.46 22.70 34.28
CA LEU A 325 2.60 24.14 34.46
C LEU A 325 1.52 24.63 35.43
N SER A 326 1.91 25.41 36.44
CA SER A 326 1.03 25.88 37.52
C SER A 326 1.14 27.38 37.74
N GLY A 327 0.09 27.93 38.35
CA GLY A 327 -0.07 29.38 38.52
C GLY A 327 -0.13 30.05 37.15
N LEU A 328 -0.85 29.42 36.22
CA LEU A 328 -1.15 29.95 34.91
C LEU A 328 -2.13 31.11 35.02
N ASP A 329 -2.01 32.10 34.13
CA ASP A 329 -3.12 32.98 33.81
C ASP A 329 -4.33 32.12 33.39
N ALA A 330 -5.50 32.43 33.95
CA ALA A 330 -6.71 31.64 33.75
C ALA A 330 -7.02 31.49 32.26
N LEU A 331 -7.17 30.24 31.78
CA LEU A 331 -7.49 29.98 30.38
C LEU A 331 -8.77 30.72 29.96
N THR A 332 -8.71 31.42 28.83
CA THR A 332 -9.85 32.20 28.32
C THR A 332 -10.79 31.39 27.44
N ALA A 333 -10.34 30.21 26.98
CA ALA A 333 -11.09 29.28 26.16
C ALA A 333 -10.75 27.83 26.56
N GLU A 334 -11.63 26.90 26.19
CA GLU A 334 -11.31 25.47 26.28
C GLU A 334 -10.23 25.13 25.25
N VAL A 335 -9.21 24.38 25.68
CA VAL A 335 -8.12 23.94 24.83
C VAL A 335 -8.10 22.42 24.79
N ALA A 336 -8.17 21.84 23.59
CA ALA A 336 -8.22 20.40 23.40
C ALA A 336 -6.92 19.71 23.83
N ALA A 337 -7.04 18.46 24.27
CA ALA A 337 -5.87 17.58 24.39
C ALA A 337 -5.22 17.42 23.01
N GLY A 338 -3.89 17.47 22.95
CA GLY A 338 -3.12 17.43 21.71
C GLY A 338 -2.80 18.80 21.10
N SER A 339 -3.41 19.91 21.56
CA SER A 339 -3.02 21.25 21.09
C SER A 339 -1.55 21.54 21.40
N HIS A 340 -0.88 22.24 20.47
CA HIS A 340 0.53 22.56 20.58
C HIS A 340 0.77 23.70 21.55
N VAL A 341 1.72 23.52 22.47
CA VAL A 341 2.14 24.51 23.47
C VAL A 341 3.57 24.92 23.15
N TRP A 342 3.79 26.21 22.98
CA TRP A 342 5.06 26.78 22.53
C TRP A 342 5.64 27.74 23.57
N GLN A 343 6.94 27.68 23.82
CA GLN A 343 7.68 28.67 24.59
C GLN A 343 8.81 29.24 23.71
N GLY A 344 8.97 30.56 23.72
CA GLY A 344 10.02 31.24 22.93
C GLY A 344 9.75 31.32 21.43
N ALA A 345 8.57 30.88 20.95
CA ALA A 345 8.19 30.96 19.55
C ALA A 345 7.32 32.19 19.24
N THR A 346 7.45 32.72 18.02
CA THR A 346 6.57 33.74 17.45
C THR A 346 5.71 33.10 16.36
N PHE A 347 4.39 33.27 16.42
CA PHE A 347 3.47 32.76 15.40
C PHE A 347 3.51 33.64 14.16
N GLY A 348 3.32 33.02 12.99
CA GLY A 348 3.26 33.76 11.72
C GLY A 348 3.07 32.84 10.51
N GLU A 349 3.08 33.46 9.34
CA GLU A 349 3.06 32.74 8.06
C GLU A 349 4.42 32.08 7.80
N PRO A 350 4.48 30.73 7.65
CA PRO A 350 5.71 30.05 7.29
C PRO A 350 6.31 30.60 6.01
N SER A 351 7.61 30.86 6.04
CA SER A 351 8.36 31.33 4.86
C SER A 351 9.35 30.28 4.37
N MET A 352 9.71 29.34 5.25
CA MET A 352 10.69 28.31 5.03
C MET A 352 10.18 26.95 5.48
N TYR A 353 10.81 25.90 4.97
CA TYR A 353 10.56 24.55 5.45
C TYR A 353 11.82 23.70 5.45
N SER A 354 11.82 22.68 6.29
CA SER A 354 12.79 21.59 6.24
C SER A 354 12.10 20.24 6.11
N ILE A 355 12.85 19.21 5.72
CA ILE A 355 12.35 17.83 5.62
C ILE A 355 13.19 16.93 6.50
N ASN A 356 12.52 16.18 7.38
CA ASN A 356 13.18 15.17 8.19
C ASN A 356 12.23 14.01 8.51
N ASN A 357 12.72 12.78 8.38
CA ASN A 357 11.99 11.56 8.73
C ASN A 357 10.54 11.46 8.19
N GLY A 358 10.30 11.93 6.96
CA GLY A 358 8.97 11.86 6.34
C GLY A 358 8.01 12.97 6.73
N TYR A 359 8.50 14.04 7.35
CA TYR A 359 7.72 15.22 7.69
C TYR A 359 8.35 16.49 7.11
N VAL A 360 7.49 17.44 6.76
CA VAL A 360 7.81 18.83 6.45
C VAL A 360 7.68 19.62 7.73
N TYR A 361 8.72 20.35 8.13
CA TYR A 361 8.73 21.21 9.31
C TYR A 361 8.71 22.66 8.88
N PHE A 362 7.86 23.47 9.51
CA PHE A 362 7.75 24.92 9.25
C PHE A 362 8.68 25.70 10.17
N ASP A 363 9.23 26.81 9.67
CA ASP A 363 10.15 27.69 10.39
C ASP A 363 9.52 28.43 11.59
N VAL A 364 8.20 28.56 11.58
CA VAL A 364 7.43 29.19 12.66
C VAL A 364 6.16 28.37 12.94
N PRO A 365 5.62 28.40 14.17
CA PRO A 365 4.26 27.94 14.41
C PRO A 365 3.27 28.73 13.57
N VAL A 366 2.41 28.01 12.85
CA VAL A 366 1.49 28.61 11.88
C VAL A 366 0.44 29.47 12.60
N ASP A 367 0.21 30.66 12.07
CA ASP A 367 -0.80 31.59 12.58
C ASP A 367 -2.26 31.13 12.36
N ALA A 368 -3.19 31.75 13.07
CA ALA A 368 -4.62 31.48 13.02
C ALA A 368 -5.25 31.93 11.68
N ASP A 369 -4.64 32.89 10.98
CA ASP A 369 -5.12 33.42 9.70
C ASP A 369 -4.99 32.39 8.55
N LEU A 370 -4.13 31.40 8.73
CA LEU A 370 -3.90 30.29 7.80
C LEU A 370 -4.70 29.02 8.13
N VAL A 371 -5.49 28.99 9.21
CA VAL A 371 -6.30 27.82 9.59
C VAL A 371 -7.24 27.39 8.46
N ASP A 372 -7.44 26.08 8.34
CA ASP A 372 -8.27 25.44 7.30
C ASP A 372 -7.77 25.64 5.85
N ARG A 373 -6.60 26.27 5.66
CA ARG A 373 -5.96 26.36 4.35
C ARG A 373 -5.23 25.05 4.02
N THR A 374 -5.33 24.62 2.77
CA THR A 374 -4.66 23.41 2.29
C THR A 374 -3.16 23.64 2.13
N ILE A 375 -2.36 22.70 2.60
CA ILE A 375 -0.92 22.62 2.30
C ILE A 375 -0.77 21.83 1.01
N TRP A 376 -0.28 22.47 -0.04
CA TRP A 376 -0.05 21.85 -1.34
C TRP A 376 1.42 21.50 -1.53
N CYS A 377 1.68 20.32 -2.08
CA CYS A 377 3.02 19.85 -2.41
C CYS A 377 3.06 19.32 -3.84
N ASP A 378 4.07 19.76 -4.58
CA ASP A 378 4.48 19.17 -5.84
C ASP A 378 5.71 18.31 -5.57
N TYR A 379 5.71 17.05 -5.99
CA TYR A 379 6.80 16.12 -5.68
C TYR A 379 6.98 15.03 -6.74
N PHE A 380 8.16 14.40 -6.73
CA PHE A 380 8.46 13.20 -7.49
C PHE A 380 8.07 11.95 -6.69
N LYS A 381 7.31 11.06 -7.33
CA LYS A 381 6.99 9.75 -6.81
C LYS A 381 8.17 8.79 -6.91
N THR A 382 8.23 7.83 -6.01
CA THR A 382 9.06 6.62 -6.12
C THR A 382 8.36 5.55 -6.96
N ALA A 383 9.14 4.66 -7.56
CA ALA A 383 8.62 3.39 -8.07
C ALA A 383 8.04 2.57 -6.91
N VAL A 384 6.84 2.03 -7.09
CA VAL A 384 6.18 1.13 -6.13
C VAL A 384 6.20 -0.27 -6.72
N ARG A 385 6.57 -1.27 -5.91
CA ARG A 385 6.56 -2.65 -6.36
C ARG A 385 5.12 -3.08 -6.63
N PRO A 386 4.78 -3.53 -7.86
CA PRO A 386 3.45 -4.06 -8.13
C PRO A 386 3.14 -5.30 -7.27
N ASN A 387 1.88 -5.48 -6.93
CA ASN A 387 1.36 -6.63 -6.21
C ASN A 387 0.20 -7.33 -6.96
N SER A 388 -0.30 -6.74 -8.04
CA SER A 388 -1.37 -7.31 -8.84
C SER A 388 -1.19 -7.11 -10.35
N ASP A 389 -1.92 -7.92 -11.14
CA ASP A 389 -2.01 -7.74 -12.59
C ASP A 389 -2.85 -6.49 -12.98
N GLY A 390 -3.64 -5.97 -12.04
CA GLY A 390 -4.46 -4.76 -12.20
C GLY A 390 -3.68 -3.46 -12.04
N ASP A 391 -2.52 -3.52 -11.39
CA ASP A 391 -1.65 -2.35 -11.19
C ASP A 391 -1.21 -1.76 -12.54
N THR A 392 -0.84 -0.48 -12.51
CA THR A 392 -0.36 0.24 -13.69
C THR A 392 1.12 0.59 -13.57
N ILE A 393 1.80 0.61 -14.70
CA ILE A 393 3.20 1.06 -14.79
C ILE A 393 3.33 2.56 -14.51
N SER A 394 4.43 2.96 -13.88
CA SER A 394 4.70 4.38 -13.57
C SER A 394 5.06 5.21 -14.81
N PHE A 395 5.74 4.58 -15.77
CA PHE A 395 6.15 5.20 -17.04
C PHE A 395 5.23 4.79 -18.17
N ASN A 396 4.66 5.74 -18.92
CA ASN A 396 3.70 5.47 -19.99
C ASN A 396 4.38 5.00 -21.30
N ASP A 397 5.08 3.87 -21.23
CA ASP A 397 5.67 3.18 -22.39
C ASP A 397 5.56 1.65 -22.21
N PRO A 398 4.40 1.05 -22.50
CA PRO A 398 4.20 -0.40 -22.35
C PRO A 398 5.21 -1.24 -23.14
N VAL A 399 5.67 -0.75 -24.29
CA VAL A 399 6.61 -1.48 -25.17
C VAL A 399 7.95 -1.67 -24.48
N MET A 400 8.43 -0.64 -23.77
CA MET A 400 9.65 -0.72 -22.96
C MET A 400 9.58 -1.87 -21.94
N TYR A 401 8.48 -1.96 -21.18
CA TYR A 401 8.31 -3.02 -20.18
C TYR A 401 8.16 -4.40 -20.81
N VAL A 402 7.44 -4.53 -21.94
CA VAL A 402 7.37 -5.80 -22.68
C VAL A 402 8.78 -6.27 -23.04
N LYS A 403 9.62 -5.38 -23.56
CA LYS A 403 10.99 -5.73 -23.97
C LYS A 403 11.91 -6.03 -22.79
N TYR A 404 11.78 -5.31 -21.67
CA TYR A 404 12.48 -5.63 -20.45
C TYR A 404 12.08 -7.01 -19.90
N LEU A 405 10.78 -7.32 -19.85
CA LEU A 405 10.31 -8.59 -19.33
C LEU A 405 10.72 -9.75 -20.24
N GLU A 406 10.64 -9.61 -21.57
CA GLU A 406 11.16 -10.59 -22.51
C GLU A 406 12.66 -10.86 -22.27
N MET A 407 13.45 -9.79 -22.10
CA MET A 407 14.87 -9.86 -21.79
C MET A 407 15.12 -10.61 -20.46
N ALA A 408 14.37 -10.28 -19.41
CA ALA A 408 14.49 -10.93 -18.10
C ALA A 408 14.13 -12.43 -18.15
N ILE A 409 13.07 -12.80 -18.88
CA ILE A 409 12.67 -14.20 -19.10
C ILE A 409 13.78 -14.98 -19.81
N LYS A 410 14.32 -14.43 -20.91
CA LYS A 410 15.43 -15.05 -21.66
C LYS A 410 16.66 -15.21 -20.78
N LYS A 411 17.04 -14.16 -20.04
CA LYS A 411 18.16 -14.18 -19.09
C LYS A 411 17.98 -15.27 -18.04
N ARG A 412 16.77 -15.42 -17.49
CA ARG A 412 16.48 -16.46 -16.49
C ARG A 412 16.58 -17.87 -17.08
N LYS A 413 16.04 -18.10 -18.28
CA LYS A 413 16.22 -19.37 -19.01
C LYS A 413 17.69 -19.68 -19.35
N GLY A 414 18.47 -18.64 -19.62
CA GLY A 414 19.91 -18.72 -19.91
C GLY A 414 20.81 -18.75 -18.67
N ASN A 415 20.29 -19.13 -17.49
CA ASN A 415 21.03 -19.16 -16.23
C ASN A 415 21.74 -17.83 -15.88
N GLY A 416 21.07 -16.71 -16.14
CA GLY A 416 21.57 -15.38 -15.82
C GLY A 416 22.38 -14.70 -16.95
N VAL A 417 22.63 -15.40 -18.05
CA VAL A 417 23.38 -14.85 -19.19
C VAL A 417 22.42 -14.35 -20.27
N ILE A 418 22.64 -13.12 -20.73
CA ILE A 418 22.01 -12.59 -21.94
C ILE A 418 23.08 -11.92 -22.80
N LYS A 419 22.96 -12.07 -24.12
CA LYS A 419 23.86 -11.42 -25.05
C LYS A 419 23.44 -9.97 -25.27
N MET A 420 24.42 -9.09 -25.43
CA MET A 420 24.19 -7.65 -25.65
C MET A 420 23.56 -7.33 -27.02
N ASP A 421 23.58 -8.27 -27.96
CA ASP A 421 22.95 -8.19 -29.27
C ASP A 421 21.53 -8.77 -29.30
N ASP A 422 20.99 -9.23 -28.16
CA ASP A 422 19.61 -9.71 -28.11
C ASP A 422 18.62 -8.57 -28.42
N ASP A 423 17.70 -8.84 -29.35
CA ASP A 423 16.72 -7.86 -29.83
C ASP A 423 15.90 -7.23 -28.69
N SER A 424 15.55 -7.99 -27.65
CA SER A 424 14.78 -7.47 -26.52
C SER A 424 15.61 -6.50 -25.68
N TYR A 425 16.90 -6.78 -25.46
CA TYR A 425 17.82 -5.88 -24.77
C TYR A 425 18.04 -4.59 -25.58
N VAL A 426 18.36 -4.70 -26.86
CA VAL A 426 18.62 -3.55 -27.74
C VAL A 426 17.40 -2.63 -27.82
N LYS A 427 16.20 -3.20 -27.97
CA LYS A 427 14.95 -2.41 -28.01
C LYS A 427 14.62 -1.77 -26.67
N PHE A 428 14.85 -2.46 -25.55
CA PHE A 428 14.67 -1.87 -24.22
C PHE A 428 15.56 -0.64 -24.04
N GLU A 429 16.86 -0.74 -24.32
CA GLU A 429 17.80 0.39 -24.22
C GLU A 429 17.42 1.55 -25.15
N ALA A 430 16.97 1.23 -26.37
CA ALA A 430 16.48 2.24 -27.31
C ALA A 430 15.23 2.97 -26.78
N CYS A 431 14.23 2.24 -26.26
CA CYS A 431 13.03 2.82 -25.65
C CYS A 431 13.39 3.69 -24.44
N LYS A 432 14.22 3.18 -23.52
CA LYS A 432 14.69 3.92 -22.34
C LYS A 432 15.36 5.23 -22.73
N LYS A 433 16.24 5.22 -23.75
CA LYS A 433 16.88 6.43 -24.26
C LYS A 433 15.89 7.42 -24.89
N GLN A 434 14.94 6.93 -25.70
CA GLN A 434 13.91 7.77 -26.31
C GLN A 434 12.99 8.40 -25.26
N LEU A 435 12.63 7.63 -24.23
CA LEU A 435 11.84 8.11 -23.10
C LEU A 435 12.58 9.26 -22.39
N ALA A 436 13.87 9.09 -22.09
CA ALA A 436 14.70 10.12 -21.48
C ALA A 436 14.80 11.40 -22.33
N LEU A 437 14.90 11.27 -23.66
CA LEU A 437 14.97 12.39 -24.60
C LEU A 437 13.63 13.14 -24.73
N ARG A 438 12.51 12.41 -24.71
CA ARG A 438 11.17 12.99 -24.84
C ARG A 438 10.69 13.66 -23.56
N ASP A 439 11.13 13.15 -22.41
CA ASP A 439 10.75 13.69 -21.11
C ASP A 439 11.39 15.06 -20.87
N LYS A 440 10.55 16.10 -20.83
CA LYS A 440 10.98 17.46 -20.52
C LYS A 440 11.11 17.62 -19.01
N SER A 441 12.18 18.29 -18.59
CA SER A 441 12.42 18.57 -17.17
C SER A 441 11.30 19.45 -16.59
N PRO A 442 10.61 19.02 -15.52
CA PRO A 442 9.49 19.77 -14.94
C PRO A 442 9.93 21.11 -14.34
N TYR A 443 11.22 21.26 -14.01
CA TYR A 443 11.80 22.51 -13.49
C TYR A 443 11.66 23.72 -14.43
N THR A 444 11.36 23.51 -15.72
CA THR A 444 11.28 24.59 -16.72
C THR A 444 9.87 25.08 -17.01
N SER A 445 8.83 24.42 -16.49
CA SER A 445 7.45 24.75 -16.80
C SER A 445 6.55 24.57 -15.58
N ARG A 446 6.61 25.49 -14.62
CA ARG A 446 5.51 25.68 -13.69
C ARG A 446 4.76 26.95 -14.08
N ILE A 447 3.62 26.73 -14.74
CA ILE A 447 2.61 27.76 -14.91
C ILE A 447 2.00 27.90 -13.52
N ILE A 448 2.42 28.92 -12.76
CA ILE A 448 1.62 29.39 -11.63
C ILE A 448 0.23 29.67 -12.25
N PRO A 449 -0.85 29.00 -11.80
CA PRO A 449 -2.18 29.35 -12.28
C PRO A 449 -2.33 30.84 -12.03
N VAL A 450 -2.40 31.64 -13.10
CA VAL A 450 -2.78 33.04 -12.99
C VAL A 450 -4.20 32.98 -12.48
N VAL A 451 -4.39 33.24 -11.19
CA VAL A 451 -5.72 33.53 -10.65
C VAL A 451 -6.20 34.70 -11.51
N PRO A 452 -7.28 34.54 -12.29
CA PRO A 452 -7.82 35.67 -13.02
C PRO A 452 -8.08 36.75 -11.99
N ASP A 453 -7.38 37.87 -12.13
CA ASP A 453 -7.55 39.05 -11.29
C ASP A 453 -9.04 39.32 -11.24
N ASN A 454 -9.67 39.01 -10.10
CA ASN A 454 -11.08 39.31 -9.88
C ASN A 454 -11.14 40.82 -9.82
N GLY A 455 -11.31 41.41 -11.00
CA GLY A 455 -11.13 42.83 -11.25
C GLY A 455 -11.65 43.63 -10.08
N SER A 456 -10.76 44.43 -9.51
CA SER A 456 -11.11 45.47 -8.56
C SER A 456 -12.21 46.33 -9.18
N TYR A 457 -13.47 46.03 -8.84
CA TYR A 457 -14.57 46.93 -9.07
C TYR A 457 -14.37 48.09 -8.08
N TYR A 458 -13.72 49.14 -8.57
CA TYR A 458 -13.77 50.47 -7.99
C TYR A 458 -15.20 51.03 -8.03
#